data_AF-A0A672FWW1-F1
#
_entry.id   AF-A0A672FWW1-F1
#
_cell.length_a   1.000
_cell.length_b   1.000
_cell.length_c   1.000
_cell.angle_alpha   90.00
_cell.angle_beta   90.00
_cell.angle_gamma   90.00
#
_symmetry.space_group_name_H-M   'P 1'
#
loop_
_entity.id
_entity.type
_entity.pdbx_description
1 polymer ?
#
loop_
_entity_poly.entity_id
_entity_poly.type
_entity_poly.pdbx_seq_one_letter_code
_entity_poly.pdbx_strand_id
1 'polypeptide(L)'
;MANRMPSISRDYNTHCRCLQVESRIIPPDSLRSIKLFPEGPHCSETEVIASLANGEKVCLNPRSSWVKKLVRFILEKQLHQQAAAPPKNNA
;
A
#
# COMPACT_ATOMS: atom_id res chain seq x y z
N MET A 1 -1.50 22.39 -32.71
CA MET A 1 -1.36 23.51 -31.75
C MET A 1 -2.12 23.13 -30.50
N ALA A 2 -1.51 23.42 -29.35
CA ALA A 2 -1.86 22.92 -28.03
C ALA A 2 -3.34 23.11 -27.66
N ASN A 3 -3.88 22.15 -26.92
CA ASN A 3 -4.57 22.47 -25.67
C ASN A 3 -4.33 21.33 -24.68
N ARG A 4 -3.22 21.46 -23.94
CA ARG A 4 -3.08 20.90 -22.60
C ARG A 4 -4.21 21.47 -21.74
N MET A 5 -4.94 20.61 -21.04
CA MET A 5 -4.96 20.55 -19.57
C MET A 5 -6.07 19.58 -19.11
N PRO A 6 -5.80 18.59 -18.26
CA PRO A 6 -6.75 18.28 -17.20
C PRO A 6 -6.73 19.47 -16.25
N SER A 7 -7.88 20.10 -16.07
CA SER A 7 -8.17 21.11 -15.06
C SER A 7 -7.56 20.72 -13.71
N ILE A 8 -6.87 21.66 -13.06
CA ILE A 8 -6.51 21.58 -11.65
C ILE A 8 -7.81 21.57 -10.86
N SER A 9 -8.39 20.39 -10.69
CA SER A 9 -9.25 20.11 -9.57
C SER A 9 -8.34 19.55 -8.50
N ARG A 10 -8.32 20.21 -7.35
CA ARG A 10 -7.87 19.63 -6.10
C ARG A 10 -8.82 18.48 -5.82
N ASP A 11 -8.63 17.37 -6.53
CA ASP A 11 -9.44 16.18 -6.41
C ASP A 11 -9.16 15.67 -5.01
N TYR A 12 -10.07 16.00 -4.10
CA TYR A 12 -10.29 15.22 -2.91
C TYR A 12 -10.71 13.84 -3.42
N ASN A 13 -9.71 13.04 -3.82
CA ASN A 13 -9.91 11.72 -4.37
C ASN A 13 -10.43 10.88 -3.20
N THR A 14 -11.75 10.85 -3.06
CA THR A 14 -12.50 9.99 -2.13
C THR A 14 -12.44 8.52 -2.54
N HIS A 15 -11.72 8.21 -3.62
CA HIS A 15 -11.51 6.85 -4.06
C HIS A 15 -10.20 6.33 -3.49
N CYS A 16 -10.28 5.07 -3.06
CA CYS A 16 -9.13 4.27 -2.68
C CYS A 16 -8.05 4.29 -3.79
N ARG A 17 -6.78 4.20 -3.41
CA ARG A 17 -5.63 4.19 -4.33
C ARG A 17 -5.69 2.99 -5.29
N CYS A 18 -6.32 1.91 -4.85
CA CYS A 18 -6.51 0.66 -5.55
C CYS A 18 -7.90 0.59 -6.15
N LEU A 19 -7.97 0.60 -7.48
CA LEU A 19 -9.22 0.35 -8.23
C LEU A 19 -9.51 -1.15 -8.37
N GLN A 20 -8.46 -1.97 -8.38
CA GLN A 20 -8.54 -3.42 -8.49
C GLN A 20 -7.55 -4.03 -7.51
N VAL A 21 -7.94 -5.16 -6.93
CA VAL A 21 -7.12 -5.92 -5.98
C VAL A 21 -6.79 -7.29 -6.53
N GLU A 22 -5.54 -7.69 -6.36
CA GLU A 22 -5.03 -9.00 -6.70
C GLU A 22 -5.17 -9.92 -5.48
N SER A 23 -5.79 -11.08 -5.71
CA SER A 23 -5.99 -12.11 -4.69
C SER A 23 -5.12 -13.33 -4.92
N ARG A 24 -4.48 -13.47 -6.09
CA ARG A 24 -3.51 -14.52 -6.39
C ARG A 24 -2.30 -14.42 -5.49
N ILE A 25 -1.76 -15.57 -5.10
CA ILE A 25 -0.56 -15.66 -4.26
C ILE A 25 0.62 -15.17 -5.09
N ILE A 26 1.29 -14.12 -4.59
CA ILE A 26 2.53 -13.61 -5.18
C ILE A 26 3.72 -14.23 -4.42
N PRO A 27 4.69 -14.86 -5.11
CA PRO A 27 5.89 -15.37 -4.47
C PRO A 27 6.65 -14.27 -3.71
N PRO A 28 7.17 -14.57 -2.51
CA PRO A 28 7.98 -13.62 -1.74
C PRO A 28 9.17 -13.05 -2.52
N ASP A 29 9.80 -13.86 -3.37
CA ASP A 29 10.96 -13.46 -4.19
C ASP A 29 10.62 -12.36 -5.20
N SER A 30 9.36 -12.30 -5.62
CA SER A 30 8.88 -11.25 -6.52
C SER A 30 8.53 -9.96 -5.78
N LEU A 31 8.38 -9.99 -4.44
CA LEU A 31 7.97 -8.84 -3.64
C LEU A 31 9.19 -8.00 -3.22
N ARG A 32 9.33 -6.81 -3.79
CA ARG A 32 10.43 -5.89 -3.49
C ARG A 32 10.16 -4.99 -2.29
N SER A 33 8.96 -4.43 -2.22
CA SER A 33 8.54 -3.60 -1.07
C SER A 33 7.04 -3.62 -0.92
N ILE A 34 6.55 -3.42 0.30
CA ILE A 34 5.12 -3.45 0.59
C ILE A 34 4.78 -2.21 1.41
N LYS A 35 3.71 -1.53 1.01
CA LYS A 35 3.16 -0.35 1.68
C LYS A 35 1.75 -0.66 2.15
N LEU A 36 1.53 -0.49 3.44
CA LEU A 36 0.22 -0.61 4.07
C LEU A 36 -0.38 0.79 4.20
N PHE A 37 -1.60 0.96 3.70
CA PHE A 37 -2.40 2.16 3.89
C PHE A 37 -3.63 1.76 4.72
N PRO A 38 -3.72 2.16 5.99
CA PRO A 38 -4.88 1.86 6.80
C PRO A 38 -6.11 2.60 6.27
N GLU A 39 -7.28 2.12 6.71
CA GLU A 39 -8.54 2.85 6.50
C GLU A 39 -8.44 4.29 7.03
N GLY A 40 -9.06 5.22 6.32
CA GLY A 40 -9.02 6.64 6.64
C GLY A 40 -10.18 7.41 6.05
N PRO A 41 -10.25 8.73 6.27
CA PRO A 41 -11.39 9.55 5.85
C PRO A 41 -11.60 9.59 4.33
N HIS A 42 -10.59 9.20 3.54
CA HIS A 42 -10.64 9.17 2.07
C HIS A 42 -10.87 7.76 1.51
N CYS A 43 -10.71 6.70 2.30
CA CYS A 43 -10.91 5.32 1.87
C CYS A 43 -11.21 4.46 3.10
N SER A 44 -12.41 3.87 3.15
CA SER A 44 -12.86 3.03 4.26
C SER A 44 -12.25 1.64 4.28
N GLU A 45 -11.43 1.30 3.28
CA GLU A 45 -10.76 0.00 3.19
C GLU A 45 -9.26 0.14 3.42
N THR A 46 -8.67 -0.87 4.06
CA THR A 46 -7.21 -0.97 4.18
C THR A 46 -6.62 -1.42 2.86
N GLU A 47 -5.68 -0.65 2.32
CA GLU A 47 -5.03 -0.95 1.05
C GLU A 47 -3.63 -1.50 1.27
N VAL A 48 -3.30 -2.59 0.59
CA VAL A 48 -1.97 -3.19 0.63
C VAL A 48 -1.37 -3.06 -0.76
N ILE A 49 -0.34 -2.23 -0.93
CA ILE A 49 0.30 -2.02 -2.22
C ILE A 49 1.69 -2.67 -2.20
N ALA A 50 1.85 -3.73 -2.99
CA ALA A 50 3.13 -4.37 -3.22
C ALA A 50 3.81 -3.79 -4.46
N SER A 51 5.08 -3.46 -4.34
CA SER A 51 5.96 -3.22 -5.49
C SER A 51 6.74 -4.49 -5.78
N LEU A 52 6.61 -5.00 -6.99
CA LEU A 52 7.27 -6.20 -7.45
C LEU A 52 8.71 -5.90 -7.90
N ALA A 53 9.54 -6.93 -7.98
CA ALA A 53 10.92 -6.83 -8.43
C ALA A 53 11.04 -6.35 -9.88
N ASN A 54 10.04 -6.66 -10.72
CA ASN A 54 9.91 -6.16 -12.09
C ASN A 54 9.56 -4.65 -12.17
N GLY A 55 9.35 -3.98 -11.02
CA GLY A 55 8.99 -2.56 -10.95
C GLY A 55 7.49 -2.27 -10.98
N GLU A 56 6.66 -3.29 -11.19
CA GLU A 56 5.20 -3.18 -11.19
C GLU A 56 4.65 -2.95 -9.78
N LYS A 57 3.55 -2.20 -9.68
CA LYS A 57 2.83 -2.01 -8.42
C LYS A 57 1.50 -2.72 -8.49
N VAL A 58 1.28 -3.63 -7.55
CA VAL A 58 0.07 -4.44 -7.47
C VAL A 58 -0.60 -4.19 -6.14
N CYS A 59 -1.88 -3.89 -6.18
CA CYS A 59 -2.74 -3.83 -5.00
C CYS A 59 -3.13 -5.25 -4.58
N LEU A 60 -2.95 -5.60 -3.33
CA LEU A 60 -3.27 -6.90 -2.77
C LEU A 60 -4.57 -6.84 -1.98
N ASN A 61 -5.38 -7.89 -2.07
CA ASN A 61 -6.65 -7.96 -1.37
C ASN A 61 -6.45 -8.23 0.14
N PRO A 62 -6.74 -7.26 1.04
CA PRO A 62 -6.58 -7.44 2.50
C PRO A 62 -7.49 -8.53 3.08
N ARG A 63 -8.54 -8.92 2.36
CA ARG A 63 -9.48 -9.97 2.80
C ARG A 63 -8.90 -11.37 2.62
N SER A 64 -7.92 -11.54 1.73
CA SER A 64 -7.26 -12.82 1.45
C SER A 64 -6.39 -13.29 2.62
N SER A 65 -6.44 -14.59 2.93
CA SER A 65 -5.74 -15.19 4.07
C SER A 65 -4.22 -15.05 3.98
N TRP A 66 -3.64 -15.20 2.79
CA TRP A 66 -2.19 -15.06 2.57
C TRP A 66 -1.74 -13.59 2.73
N VAL A 67 -2.54 -12.62 2.29
CA VAL A 67 -2.25 -11.18 2.45
C VAL A 67 -2.27 -10.82 3.93
N LYS A 68 -3.23 -11.33 4.71
CA LYS A 68 -3.25 -11.15 6.17
C LYS A 68 -1.98 -11.69 6.84
N LYS A 69 -1.49 -12.87 6.41
CA LYS A 69 -0.23 -13.43 6.91
C LYS A 69 0.97 -12.57 6.53
N LEU A 70 1.01 -12.10 5.29
CA LEU A 70 2.08 -11.22 4.78
C LEU A 70 2.15 -9.91 5.57
N VAL A 71 1.01 -9.26 5.79
CA VAL A 71 0.93 -8.02 6.58
C VAL A 71 1.43 -8.25 8.01
N ARG A 72 1.00 -9.33 8.68
CA ARG A 72 1.49 -9.69 10.03
C ARG A 72 3.00 -9.88 10.06
N PHE A 73 3.54 -10.65 9.13
CA PHE A 73 4.99 -10.90 9.03
C PHE A 73 5.78 -9.60 8.89
N ILE A 74 5.28 -8.66 8.07
CA ILE A 74 5.94 -7.36 7.89
C ILE A 74 5.84 -6.52 9.16
N LEU A 75 4.65 -6.44 9.78
CA LEU A 75 4.48 -5.69 11.04
C LEU A 75 5.39 -6.22 12.14
N GLU A 76 5.48 -7.54 12.29
CA GLU A 76 6.42 -8.18 13.23
C GLU A 76 7.87 -7.82 12.90
N LYS A 77 8.29 -7.92 11.63
CA LYS A 77 9.63 -7.50 11.21
C LYS A 77 9.89 -6.02 11.47
N GLN A 78 8.89 -5.16 11.30
CA GLN A 78 9.00 -3.72 11.54
C GLN A 78 9.09 -3.40 13.03
N LEU A 79 8.35 -4.09 13.90
CA LEU A 79 8.47 -3.95 15.36
C LEU A 79 9.88 -4.30 15.86
N HIS A 80 10.47 -5.39 15.34
CA HIS A 80 11.84 -5.77 15.67
C HIS A 80 12.88 -4.76 15.13
N GLN A 81 12.58 -4.04 14.04
CA GLN A 81 13.42 -2.97 13.51
C GLN A 81 13.18 -1.61 14.18
N GLN A 82 11.95 -1.33 14.65
CA GLN A 82 11.56 -0.11 15.37
C GLN A 82 12.08 -0.08 16.80
N ALA A 83 12.48 -1.21 17.37
CA ALA A 83 13.30 -1.24 18.57
C ALA A 83 14.67 -0.53 18.39
N ALA A 84 15.07 -0.21 17.14
CA ALA A 84 16.27 0.55 16.81
C ALA A 84 16.00 1.92 16.15
N ALA A 85 14.73 2.33 15.98
CA ALA A 85 14.39 3.64 15.41
C ALA A 85 13.77 4.55 16.49
N PRO A 86 14.33 5.75 16.77
CA PRO A 86 13.72 6.67 17.73
C PRO A 86 12.33 7.10 17.26
N PRO A 87 11.40 7.34 18.20
CA PRO A 87 10.06 7.83 17.88
C PRO A 87 10.18 9.13 17.07
N LYS A 88 9.45 9.23 15.97
CA LYS A 88 9.27 10.51 15.27
C LYS A 88 8.26 11.32 16.08
N ASN A 89 8.78 12.03 17.08
CA ASN A 89 8.08 13.09 17.77
C ASN A 89 7.92 14.23 16.75
N ASN A 90 6.70 14.55 16.35
CA ASN A 90 6.43 15.86 15.75
C ASN A 90 5.91 16.75 16.88
N ALA A 91 6.64 17.84 17.09
CA ALA A 91 6.49 18.86 18.12
C ALA A 91 5.15 19.60 18.07
#